data_AF-A0A7Y2XJG4-F1
#
_entry.id   AF-A0A7Y2XJG4-F1
#
_cell.length_a   1.000
_cell.length_b   1.000
_cell.length_c   1.000
_cell.angle_alpha   90.00
_cell.angle_beta   90.00
_cell.angle_gamma   90.00
#
_symmetry.space_group_name_H-M   'P 1'
#
loop_
_entity.id
_entity.type
_entity.pdbx_description
1 polymer ?
#
loop_
_entity_poly.entity_id
_entity_poly.type
_entity_poly.pdbx_seq_one_letter_code
_entity_poly.pdbx_strand_id
1 'polypeptide(L)'
;MIRPTTALLYTLAITSSAMSLFAQTSQDGFQTMAQPTEDQSECKAPRPPKDLHSFAYVRNGYREIMRIEAYQNSIDTEFCGCPFAEVDWAYVVENNEQYITSDNPKLPFDVIELRNHADSLEAVLDETCER
;
A
#
# COMPACT_ATOMS: atom_id res chain seq x y z
N MET A 1 24.74 -41.36 -55.29
CA MET A 1 25.39 -40.08 -54.94
C MET A 1 24.48 -39.33 -53.98
N ILE A 2 24.77 -39.35 -52.68
CA ILE A 2 24.03 -38.63 -51.63
C ILE A 2 25.09 -37.96 -50.76
N ARG A 3 25.06 -36.63 -50.68
CA ARG A 3 26.03 -35.80 -49.94
C ARG A 3 25.69 -35.81 -48.44
N PRO A 4 26.68 -35.91 -47.53
CA PRO A 4 26.46 -35.69 -46.11
C PRO A 4 26.55 -34.19 -45.80
N THR A 5 25.58 -33.66 -45.06
CA THR A 5 25.63 -32.28 -44.55
C THR A 5 26.20 -32.29 -43.14
N THR A 6 27.37 -31.70 -43.00
CA THR A 6 28.19 -31.57 -41.80
C THR A 6 27.48 -30.74 -40.74
N ALA A 7 27.29 -31.30 -39.54
CA ALA A 7 26.82 -30.56 -38.37
C ALA A 7 28.00 -29.82 -37.72
N LEU A 8 27.95 -28.49 -37.70
CA LEU A 8 28.93 -27.62 -37.04
C LEU A 8 28.51 -27.43 -35.57
N LEU A 9 29.28 -27.99 -34.65
CA LEU A 9 29.14 -27.77 -33.21
C LEU A 9 29.85 -26.46 -32.84
N TYR A 10 29.09 -25.46 -32.40
CA TYR A 10 29.62 -24.24 -31.79
C TYR A 10 29.80 -24.46 -30.28
N THR A 11 31.04 -24.37 -29.80
CA THR A 11 31.36 -24.32 -28.37
C THR A 11 31.27 -22.86 -27.88
N LEU A 12 30.30 -22.57 -27.01
CA LEU A 12 30.28 -21.31 -26.26
C LEU A 12 31.21 -21.43 -25.05
N ALA A 13 32.31 -20.67 -25.06
CA ALA A 13 33.13 -20.45 -23.87
C ALA A 13 32.49 -19.35 -23.02
N ILE A 14 31.95 -19.70 -21.85
CA ILE A 14 31.43 -18.74 -20.86
C ILE A 14 32.60 -18.28 -19.99
N THR A 15 33.16 -17.10 -20.27
CA THR A 15 34.13 -16.46 -19.39
C THR A 15 33.39 -15.79 -18.24
N SER A 16 33.49 -16.36 -17.03
CA SER A 16 32.98 -15.71 -15.82
C SER A 16 33.94 -14.62 -15.37
N SER A 17 33.66 -13.37 -15.76
CA SER A 17 34.32 -12.22 -15.16
C SER A 17 33.68 -11.97 -13.78
N ALA A 18 34.45 -12.19 -12.70
CA ALA A 18 34.03 -11.79 -11.37
C ALA A 18 33.96 -10.25 -11.31
N MET A 19 32.78 -9.68 -11.52
CA MET A 19 32.54 -8.27 -11.27
C MET A 19 32.59 -8.04 -9.76
N SER A 20 33.65 -7.41 -9.30
CA SER A 20 33.74 -6.89 -7.94
C SER A 20 32.71 -5.77 -7.80
N LEU A 21 31.64 -6.00 -7.04
CA LEU A 21 30.71 -4.96 -6.62
C LEU A 21 31.41 -4.07 -5.60
N PHE A 22 31.96 -2.95 -6.06
CA PHE A 22 32.32 -1.86 -5.17
C PHE A 22 31.04 -1.13 -4.77
N ALA A 23 30.78 -1.04 -3.46
CA ALA A 23 29.73 -0.18 -2.94
C ALA A 23 30.08 1.28 -3.27
N GLN A 24 29.32 1.90 -4.18
CA GLN A 24 29.42 3.33 -4.44
C GLN A 24 28.73 4.07 -3.29
N THR A 25 29.48 4.47 -2.28
CA THR A 25 29.00 5.48 -1.33
C THR A 25 29.02 6.81 -2.07
N SER A 26 27.85 7.37 -2.39
CA SER A 26 27.77 8.73 -2.92
C SER A 26 28.46 9.69 -1.95
N GLN A 27 29.37 10.52 -2.47
CA GLN A 27 30.02 11.59 -1.68
C GLN A 27 29.07 12.76 -1.39
N ASP A 28 27.90 12.81 -2.03
CA ASP A 28 26.81 13.67 -1.62
C ASP A 28 26.20 13.08 -0.35
N GLY A 29 26.44 13.76 0.77
CA GLY A 29 25.92 13.38 2.09
C GLY A 29 24.43 13.10 2.05
N PHE A 30 23.95 12.28 2.98
CA PHE A 30 22.55 11.84 3.11
C PHE A 30 21.56 12.99 2.88
N GLN A 31 21.10 13.14 1.64
CA GLN A 31 19.92 13.93 1.33
C GLN A 31 18.78 13.23 2.05
N THR A 32 18.19 13.92 3.02
CA THR A 32 17.05 13.40 3.76
C THR A 32 15.99 12.99 2.73
N MET A 33 15.56 11.72 2.78
CA MET A 33 14.37 11.24 2.05
C MET A 33 13.13 11.86 2.70
N ALA A 34 12.98 13.17 2.59
CA ALA A 34 11.78 13.86 3.01
C ALA A 34 10.66 13.31 2.12
N GLN A 35 9.75 12.57 2.74
CA GLN A 35 8.60 12.03 2.03
C GLN A 35 7.81 13.24 1.49
N PRO A 36 7.48 13.28 0.19
CA PRO A 36 6.71 14.37 -0.37
C PRO A 36 5.43 14.58 0.44
N THR A 37 5.09 15.84 0.69
CA THR A 37 3.73 16.20 1.13
C THR A 37 2.81 15.72 0.00
N GLU A 38 1.91 14.78 0.29
CA GLU A 38 0.92 14.38 -0.72
C GLU A 38 0.02 15.60 -0.92
N ASP A 39 -0.07 16.10 -2.15
CA ASP A 39 -1.14 17.02 -2.49
C ASP A 39 -2.45 16.26 -2.32
N GLN A 40 -3.37 16.82 -1.52
CA GLN A 40 -4.71 16.26 -1.30
C GLN A 40 -5.62 16.38 -2.55
N SER A 41 -5.03 16.65 -3.72
CA SER A 41 -5.74 16.75 -5.00
C SER A 41 -6.20 15.39 -5.52
N GLU A 42 -5.51 14.32 -5.14
CA GLU A 42 -5.95 12.95 -5.39
C GLU A 42 -6.79 12.46 -4.20
N CYS A 43 -7.96 11.89 -4.48
CA CYS A 43 -8.81 11.33 -3.43
C CYS A 43 -8.16 10.09 -2.82
N LYS A 44 -7.35 10.28 -1.79
CA LYS A 44 -6.60 9.25 -1.09
C LYS A 44 -6.87 9.33 0.40
N ALA A 45 -6.94 8.18 1.07
CA ALA A 45 -7.04 8.15 2.52
C ALA A 45 -5.85 8.93 3.14
N PRO A 46 -6.11 9.91 4.01
CA PRO A 46 -5.07 10.76 4.58
C PRO A 46 -4.04 9.94 5.37
N ARG A 47 -2.87 10.53 5.59
CA ARG A 47 -1.85 9.93 6.47
C ARG A 47 -2.29 10.10 7.93
N PRO A 48 -2.20 9.06 8.77
CA PRO A 48 -2.58 9.17 10.17
C PRO A 48 -1.63 10.13 10.91
N PRO A 49 -2.16 11.06 11.72
CA PRO A 49 -1.36 11.95 12.54
C PRO A 49 -0.40 11.17 13.45
N LYS A 50 0.81 11.68 13.66
CA LYS A 50 1.82 10.98 14.48
C LYS A 50 1.39 10.84 15.94
N ASP A 51 0.60 11.79 16.42
CA ASP A 51 0.02 11.87 17.76
C ASP A 51 -1.29 11.07 17.92
N LEU A 52 -1.87 10.54 16.83
CA LEU A 52 -3.07 9.69 16.89
C LEU A 52 -2.85 8.45 17.76
N HIS A 53 -1.65 7.85 17.68
CA HIS A 53 -1.23 6.77 18.56
C HIS A 53 0.28 6.62 18.53
N SER A 54 0.92 6.17 19.62
CA SER A 54 2.39 6.02 19.66
C SER A 54 2.92 4.95 18.70
N PHE A 55 2.17 3.87 18.49
CA PHE A 55 2.59 2.75 17.65
C PHE A 55 2.14 2.92 16.19
N ALA A 56 3.10 2.85 15.27
CA ALA A 56 2.82 2.97 13.83
C ALA A 56 1.85 1.90 13.32
N TYR A 57 1.95 0.67 13.82
CA TYR A 57 1.06 -0.41 13.41
C TYR A 57 -0.40 -0.12 13.77
N VAL A 58 -0.67 0.45 14.94
CA VAL A 58 -2.02 0.87 15.35
C VAL A 58 -2.54 2.01 14.48
N ARG A 59 -1.69 3.01 14.18
CA ARG A 59 -2.03 4.08 13.24
C ARG A 59 -2.36 3.56 11.84
N ASN A 60 -1.65 2.53 11.38
CA ASN A 60 -1.96 1.88 10.11
C ASN A 60 -3.32 1.17 10.16
N GLY A 61 -3.66 0.50 11.27
CA GLY A 61 -5.00 -0.08 11.47
C GLY A 61 -6.10 0.99 11.40
N TYR A 62 -5.94 2.11 12.10
CA TYR A 62 -6.89 3.23 11.99
C TYR A 62 -7.05 3.74 10.56
N ARG A 63 -5.96 3.79 9.78
CA ARG A 63 -6.05 4.18 8.37
C ARG A 63 -6.87 3.19 7.54
N GLU A 64 -6.75 1.88 7.78
CA GLU A 64 -7.58 0.90 7.06
C GLU A 64 -9.04 0.97 7.53
N ILE A 65 -9.31 1.21 8.82
CA ILE A 65 -10.67 1.46 9.33
C ILE A 65 -11.29 2.69 8.65
N MET A 66 -10.54 3.80 8.53
CA MET A 66 -10.99 4.98 7.80
C MET A 66 -11.41 4.65 6.37
N ARG A 67 -10.66 3.79 5.68
CA ARG A 67 -11.00 3.34 4.32
C ARG A 67 -12.31 2.56 4.30
N ILE A 68 -12.46 1.60 5.21
CA ILE A 68 -13.70 0.80 5.32
C ILE A 68 -14.89 1.73 5.53
N GLU A 69 -14.85 2.60 6.53
CA GLU A 69 -15.96 3.51 6.85
C GLU A 69 -16.26 4.49 5.70
N ALA A 70 -15.23 5.06 5.07
CA ALA A 70 -15.40 5.99 3.97
C ALA A 70 -16.02 5.32 2.74
N TYR A 71 -15.50 4.16 2.31
CA TYR A 71 -16.05 3.45 1.15
C TYR A 71 -17.44 2.91 1.43
N GLN A 72 -17.69 2.33 2.61
CA GLN A 72 -19.01 1.84 3.00
C GLN A 72 -20.03 2.97 3.00
N ASN A 73 -19.71 4.12 3.62
CA ASN A 73 -20.60 5.29 3.61
C ASN A 73 -20.86 5.80 2.17
N SER A 74 -19.83 5.86 1.33
CA SER A 74 -20.00 6.21 -0.09
C SER A 74 -20.92 5.25 -0.84
N ILE A 75 -20.79 3.94 -0.61
CA ILE A 75 -21.67 2.92 -1.20
C ILE A 75 -23.11 3.10 -0.71
N ASP A 76 -23.30 3.20 0.61
CA ASP A 76 -24.63 3.28 1.23
C ASP A 76 -25.40 4.56 0.87
N THR A 77 -24.67 5.64 0.58
CA THR A 77 -25.23 6.93 0.18
C THR A 77 -25.21 7.17 -1.34
N GLU A 78 -24.73 6.20 -2.12
CA GLU A 78 -24.54 6.31 -3.57
C GLU A 78 -23.68 7.53 -3.97
N PHE A 79 -22.69 7.89 -3.13
CA PHE A 79 -21.84 9.06 -3.32
C PHE A 79 -20.53 8.70 -4.04
N CYS A 80 -20.40 9.18 -5.27
CA CYS A 80 -19.23 8.98 -6.15
C CYS A 80 -18.21 10.13 -6.13
N GLY A 81 -18.28 11.04 -5.15
CA GLY A 81 -17.23 12.03 -4.92
C GLY A 81 -16.06 11.42 -4.13
N CYS A 82 -15.28 12.25 -3.46
CA CYS A 82 -14.16 11.73 -2.66
C CYS A 82 -14.66 11.12 -1.34
N PRO A 83 -14.53 9.80 -1.09
CA PRO A 83 -15.09 9.16 0.11
C PRO A 83 -14.50 9.70 1.42
N PHE A 84 -13.25 10.17 1.37
CA PHE A 84 -12.53 10.70 2.53
C PHE A 84 -12.89 12.14 2.90
N ALA A 85 -13.81 12.79 2.17
CA ALA A 85 -14.23 14.16 2.48
C ALA A 85 -15.07 14.25 3.76
N GLU A 86 -15.78 13.17 4.10
CA GLU A 86 -16.78 13.14 5.19
C GLU A 86 -16.32 12.30 6.40
N VAL A 87 -15.12 11.71 6.35
CA VAL A 87 -14.60 10.85 7.43
C VAL A 87 -13.30 11.44 7.97
N ASP A 88 -13.30 11.75 9.26
CA ASP A 88 -12.12 12.25 9.97
C ASP A 88 -11.54 11.24 10.98
N TRP A 89 -10.38 11.57 11.55
CA TRP A 89 -9.71 10.69 12.50
C TRP A 89 -10.45 10.56 13.84
N ALA A 90 -11.24 11.54 14.25
CA ALA A 90 -11.99 11.48 15.51
C ALA A 90 -13.12 10.45 15.39
N TYR A 91 -13.89 10.52 14.30
CA TYR A 91 -14.90 9.52 13.96
C TYR A 91 -14.33 8.09 13.97
N VAL A 92 -13.19 7.90 13.30
CA VAL A 92 -12.53 6.58 13.21
C VAL A 92 -12.11 6.06 14.59
N VAL A 93 -11.58 6.93 15.46
CA VAL A 93 -11.18 6.53 16.82
C VAL A 93 -12.41 6.23 17.68
N GLU A 94 -13.51 6.96 17.53
CA GLU A 94 -14.74 6.69 18.28
C GLU A 94 -15.44 5.40 17.82
N ASN A 95 -15.34 5.07 16.52
CA ASN A 95 -16.08 3.96 15.90
C ASN A 95 -15.21 2.71 15.61
N ASN A 96 -14.13 2.49 16.38
CA ASN A 96 -13.19 1.40 16.09
C ASN A 96 -13.52 0.05 16.76
N GLU A 97 -14.42 0.01 17.75
CA GLU A 97 -14.56 -1.15 18.64
C GLU A 97 -14.84 -2.45 17.89
N GLN A 98 -15.67 -2.40 16.85
CA GLN A 98 -16.02 -3.56 16.02
C GLN A 98 -14.83 -4.16 15.24
N TYR A 99 -13.72 -3.43 15.12
CA TYR A 99 -12.52 -3.83 14.39
C TYR A 99 -11.42 -4.38 15.30
N ILE A 100 -11.60 -4.35 16.63
CA ILE A 100 -10.62 -4.86 17.60
C ILE A 100 -10.65 -6.40 17.58
N THR A 101 -9.52 -7.02 17.23
CA THR A 101 -9.34 -8.48 17.17
C THR A 101 -8.45 -9.04 18.27
N SER A 102 -7.77 -8.17 19.04
CA SER A 102 -6.87 -8.58 20.12
C SER A 102 -6.95 -7.62 21.31
N ASP A 103 -6.75 -8.17 22.50
CA ASP A 103 -6.59 -7.45 23.77
C ASP A 103 -5.19 -6.81 23.93
N ASN A 104 -4.24 -7.10 23.04
CA ASN A 104 -2.92 -6.51 23.07
C ASN A 104 -2.99 -5.03 22.63
N PRO A 105 -2.74 -4.06 23.51
CA PRO A 105 -2.87 -2.63 23.18
C PRO A 105 -1.88 -2.15 22.11
N LYS A 106 -0.86 -2.94 21.77
CA LYS A 106 0.11 -2.63 20.70
C LYS A 106 -0.28 -3.21 19.35
N LEU A 107 -1.18 -4.20 19.33
CA LEU A 107 -1.65 -4.93 18.15
C LEU A 107 -3.16 -5.20 18.24
N PRO A 108 -4.02 -4.19 18.47
CA PRO A 108 -5.44 -4.41 18.68
C PRO A 108 -6.18 -4.82 17.38
N PHE A 109 -5.57 -4.59 16.22
CA PHE A 109 -6.16 -4.79 14.91
C PHE A 109 -5.41 -5.84 14.10
N ASP A 110 -6.13 -6.62 13.30
CA ASP A 110 -5.55 -7.33 12.17
C ASP A 110 -5.51 -6.41 10.95
N VAL A 111 -4.37 -5.74 10.75
CA VAL A 111 -4.22 -4.75 9.67
C VAL A 111 -4.32 -5.38 8.27
N ILE A 112 -4.01 -6.68 8.13
CA ILE A 112 -4.07 -7.36 6.84
C ILE A 112 -5.54 -7.65 6.48
N GLU A 113 -6.31 -8.18 7.42
CA GLU A 113 -7.76 -8.38 7.25
C GLU A 113 -8.47 -7.06 6.94
N LEU A 114 -8.17 -5.99 7.71
CA LEU A 114 -8.76 -4.67 7.48
C LEU A 114 -8.42 -4.13 6.09
N ARG A 115 -7.18 -4.29 5.63
CA ARG A 115 -6.79 -3.86 4.29
C ARG A 115 -7.55 -4.63 3.21
N ASN A 116 -7.63 -5.95 3.33
CA ASN A 116 -8.34 -6.77 2.35
C ASN A 116 -9.82 -6.38 2.27
N HIS A 117 -10.44 -6.05 3.42
CA HIS A 117 -11.81 -5.57 3.46
C HIS A 117 -11.95 -4.18 2.81
N ALA A 118 -11.07 -3.23 3.14
CA ALA A 118 -11.05 -1.92 2.52
C ALA A 118 -10.89 -1.99 0.99
N ASP A 119 -9.97 -2.83 0.50
CA ASP A 119 -9.73 -3.03 -0.92
C ASP A 119 -10.95 -3.66 -1.63
N SER A 120 -11.68 -4.55 -0.93
CA SER A 120 -12.94 -5.11 -1.46
C SER A 120 -14.05 -4.06 -1.57
N LEU A 121 -14.17 -3.16 -0.60
CA LEU A 121 -15.16 -2.08 -0.64
C LEU A 121 -14.80 -1.03 -1.71
N GLU A 122 -13.52 -0.72 -1.85
CA GLU A 122 -13.03 0.16 -2.93
C GLU A 122 -13.43 -0.38 -4.31
N ALA A 123 -13.21 -1.68 -4.56
CA ALA A 123 -13.62 -2.30 -5.81
C ALA A 123 -15.14 -2.24 -6.04
N VAL A 124 -15.96 -2.44 -5.01
CA VAL A 124 -17.42 -2.32 -5.10
C VAL A 124 -17.84 -0.88 -5.40
N LEU A 125 -17.18 0.11 -4.79
CA LEU A 125 -17.44 1.52 -5.04
C LEU A 125 -17.09 1.89 -6.49
N ASP A 126 -15.91 1.47 -6.96
CA ASP A 126 -15.47 1.68 -8.35
C ASP A 126 -16.51 1.13 -9.34
N GLU A 127 -16.93 -0.13 -9.17
CA GLU A 127 -17.98 -0.74 -10.02
C GLU A 127 -19.32 -0.01 -9.95
N THR A 128 -19.67 0.57 -8.80
CA THR A 128 -20.93 1.30 -8.60
C THR A 128 -20.90 2.67 -9.25
N CYS A 129 -19.76 3.36 -9.19
CA CYS A 129 -19.58 4.70 -9.72
C CYS A 129 -19.18 4.75 -11.20
N GLU A 130 -18.73 3.63 -11.77
CA GLU A 130 -18.54 3.45 -13.21
C GLU A 130 -19.85 3.19 -13.98
N ARG A 131 -20.96 2.92 -13.28
CA ARG A 131 -22.28 2.65 -13.87
C ARG A 131 -23.03 3.92 -14.28
#